data_AF-A0A0D2GA16-F1
#
_entry.id   AF-A0A0D2GA16-F1
#
_cell.length_a   1.000
_cell.length_b   1.000
_cell.length_c   1.000
_cell.angle_alpha   90.00
_cell.angle_beta   90.00
_cell.angle_gamma   90.00
#
_symmetry.space_group_name_H-M   'P 1'
#
loop_
_entity.id
_entity.type
_entity.pdbx_description
1 polymer ?
#
loop_
_entity_poly.entity_id
_entity_poly.type
_entity_poly.pdbx_seq_one_letter_code
_entity_poly.pdbx_strand_id
1 'polypeptide(L)' 'MAKGDLEAIEVICPKCRRTEIVYIPAEKIPLCPKCRIRMAFKEVLTEGKAY' A
#
# COMPACT_ATOMS: atom_id res chain seq x y z
N MET A 1 -6.33 -18.76 -16.86
CA MET A 1 -5.69 -17.44 -16.94
C MET A 1 -5.06 -17.12 -15.60
N ALA A 2 -3.76 -16.81 -15.54
CA ALA A 2 -3.06 -16.42 -14.31
C ALA A 2 -3.56 -15.04 -13.88
N LYS A 3 -4.45 -15.00 -12.88
CA LYS A 3 -5.00 -13.78 -12.31
C LYS A 3 -3.92 -13.21 -11.39
N GLY A 4 -3.13 -12.28 -11.92
CA GLY A 4 -2.30 -11.41 -11.09
C GLY A 4 -3.23 -10.43 -10.38
N ASP A 5 -3.93 -10.91 -9.35
CA ASP A 5 -4.75 -10.07 -8.50
C ASP A 5 -3.83 -9.05 -7.84
N LEU A 6 -3.87 -7.81 -8.34
CA LEU A 6 -3.09 -6.73 -7.78
C LEU A 6 -3.61 -6.45 -6.37
N GLU A 7 -2.88 -6.90 -5.36
CA GLU A 7 -3.28 -6.65 -3.97
C GLU A 7 -3.12 -5.16 -3.69
N ALA A 8 -4.24 -4.51 -3.34
CA ALA A 8 -4.23 -3.14 -2.86
C ALA A 8 -3.75 -3.14 -1.41
N ILE A 9 -2.73 -2.34 -1.11
CA ILE A 9 -2.18 -2.20 0.23
C ILE A 9 -2.21 -0.72 0.60
N GLU A 10 -2.78 -0.41 1.76
CA GLU A 10 -2.68 0.91 2.35
C GLU A 10 -1.30 1.04 3.02
N VAL A 11 -0.55 2.05 2.62
CA VAL A 11 0.72 2.45 3.26
C VAL A 11 0.53 3.76 4.01
N ILE A 12 1.25 3.93 5.11
CA ILE A 12 1.25 5.13 5.95
C ILE A 12 2.65 5.72 6.10
N CYS A 13 2.76 7.04 6.03
CA CYS A 13 3.99 7.73 6.36
C CYS A 13 4.16 7.81 7.89
N PRO A 14 5.22 7.24 8.47
CA PRO A 14 5.41 7.27 9.93
C PRO A 14 5.65 8.68 10.50
N LYS A 15 6.04 9.65 9.66
CA LYS A 15 6.36 11.01 10.09
C LYS A 15 5.18 11.99 10.03
N CYS A 16 4.39 11.94 8.95
CA CYS A 16 3.24 12.85 8.77
C CYS A 16 1.88 12.15 8.84
N ARG A 17 1.86 10.82 9.03
CA ARG A 17 0.67 9.96 9.07
C ARG A 17 -0.22 10.00 7.82
N ARG A 18 0.29 10.51 6.71
CA ARG A 18 -0.40 10.43 5.40
C ARG A 18 -0.51 8.98 4.97
N THR A 19 -1.70 8.56 4.57
CA THR A 19 -1.93 7.24 3.96
C THR A 19 -2.04 7.34 2.45
N GLU A 20 -1.70 6.25 1.75
CA GLU A 20 -1.79 6.13 0.30
C GLU A 20 -2.03 4.66 -0.06
N ILE A 21 -2.80 4.39 -1.11
CA ILE A 21 -3.10 3.02 -1.55
C ILE A 21 -2.18 2.68 -2.72
N VAL A 22 -1.49 1.54 -2.62
CA VAL A 22 -0.56 1.04 -3.64
C VAL A 22 -0.98 -0.34 -4.08
N TYR A 23 -0.83 -0.65 -5.37
CA TYR A 23 -1.16 -1.94 -5.95
C TYR A 23 0.11 -2.75 -6.18
N ILE A 24 0.15 -3.99 -5.70
CA ILE A 24 1.34 -4.86 -5.74
C ILE A 24 1.15 -5.93 -6.83
N PRO A 25 2.14 -6.25 -7.71
CA PRO A 25 3.59 -6.24 -7.50
C PRO A 25 4.26 -4.92 -7.92
N ALA A 26 4.28 -3.96 -7.00
CA ALA A 26 5.16 -2.82 -7.12
C ALA A 26 6.54 -3.27 -6.61
N GLU A 27 7.55 -3.29 -7.48
CA GLU A 27 8.93 -3.65 -7.13
C GLU A 27 9.47 -2.82 -5.95
N LYS A 28 8.86 -1.66 -5.65
CA LYS A 28 9.27 -0.74 -4.58
C LYS A 28 8.07 -0.05 -3.93
N ILE A 29 8.08 0.01 -2.59
CA ILE A 29 7.15 0.82 -1.80
C ILE A 29 7.43 2.31 -2.06
N PRO A 30 6.42 3.16 -2.32
CA PRO A 30 6.64 4.57 -2.59
C PRO A 30 7.18 5.33 -1.38
N LEU A 31 7.83 6.46 -1.68
CA LEU A 31 8.24 7.44 -0.69
C LEU A 31 7.09 8.43 -0.46
N CYS A 32 6.94 8.88 0.79
CA CYS A 32 5.99 9.93 1.10
C CYS A 32 6.32 11.21 0.31
N PRO A 33 5.38 11.80 -0.45
CA PRO A 33 5.65 12.98 -1.26
C PRO A 33 6.04 14.22 -0.44
N LYS A 34 5.67 14.26 0.84
CA LYS A 34 5.97 15.37 1.76
C LYS A 34 7.28 15.19 2.52
N CYS A 35 7.49 14.01 3.09
CA CYS A 35 8.65 13.73 3.93
C CYS A 35 9.83 13.11 3.17
N ARG A 36 9.60 12.60 1.96
CA ARG A 36 10.55 11.83 1.15
C ARG A 36 11.16 10.62 1.87
N ILE A 37 10.39 10.02 2.78
CA ILE A 37 10.77 8.80 3.52
C ILE A 37 9.94 7.61 3.03
N ARG A 38 10.45 6.39 3.21
CA ARG A 38 9.71 5.17 2.88
C ARG A 38 8.44 5.10 3.71
N MET A 39 7.32 4.90 3.04
CA MET A 39 6.05 4.63 3.71
C MET A 39 6.09 3.21 4.29
N ALA A 40 5.37 3.00 5.39
CA ALA A 40 5.22 1.70 6.04
C ALA A 40 3.90 1.08 5.63
N PHE A 41 3.81 -0.25 5.56
CA PHE A 41 2.52 -0.92 5.36
C PHE A 41 1.63 -0.69 6.57
N LYS A 42 0.39 -0.25 6.32
CA LYS A 42 -0.64 -0.05 7.34
C LYS A 42 -1.58 -1.24 7.35
N GLU A 43 -2.18 -1.54 6.21
CA GLU A 43 -3.16 -2.61 6.08
C GLU A 43 -3.23 -3.12 4.65
N VAL A 44 -3.44 -4.43 4.47
CA VAL A 44 -3.73 -5.02 3.15
C VAL A 44 -5.23 -4.91 2.91
N LEU A 45 -5.62 -4.20 1.87
CA LEU A 45 -7.00 -4.10 1.43
C LEU A 45 -7.32 -5.33 0.60
N THR A 46 -7.52 -6.46 1.27
CA THR A 46 -7.99 -7.68 0.61
C THR A 46 -9.47 -7.53 0.29
N GLU A 47 -9.81 -7.65 -0.99
CA GLU A 47 -11.19 -7.73 -1.45
C GLU A 47 -11.77 -9.09 -1.03
N GLY A 48 -12.36 -9.16 0.16
CA GLY A 48 -13.18 -10.30 0.60
C GLY A 48 -12.81 -10.93 1.94
N LYS A 49 -13.47 -10.46 3.00
CA LYS A 49 -14.17 -11.37 3.94
C LYS A 49 -15.48 -10.71 4.36
N ALA A 50 -16.49 -10.82 3.50
CA ALA A 50 -17.87 -10.81 3.95
C ALA A 50 -18.14 -12.22 4.52
N TYR A 51 -18.30 -12.33 5.83
CA TYR A 51 -18.89 -13.49 6.50
C TYR A 51 -20.24 -13.09 7.07
#